data_AF-K1U9Q6-F1
#
_entry.id   AF-K1U9Q6-F1
#
_cell.length_a   1.000
_cell.length_b   1.000
_cell.length_c   1.000
_cell.angle_alpha   90.00
_cell.angle_beta   90.00
_cell.angle_gamma   90.00
#
_symmetry.space_group_name_H-M   'P 1'
#
loop_
_entity.id
_entity.type
_entity.pdbx_description
1 polymer ?
#
loop_
_entity_poly.entity_id
_entity_poly.type
_entity_poly.pdbx_seq_one_letter_code
_entity_poly.pdbx_strand_id
1 'polypeptide(L)'
;VYNMFSSYQYNCIDINYEVEELDKEAEDVLNYVINNFAKYDSKYLEKLSHEQEPWIMARSGLDPDERSDKTISKESISNYFINEVFQPEMEEWD
;
A
#
# COMPACT_ATOMS: atom_id res chain seq x y z
N VAL A 1 -9.73 10.52 5.55
CA VAL A 1 -10.13 9.84 4.30
C VAL A 1 -11.10 8.68 4.56
N TYR A 2 -10.71 7.59 5.22
CA TYR A 2 -11.62 6.44 5.45
C TYR A 2 -13.00 6.81 6.03
N ASN A 3 -13.04 7.56 7.14
CA ASN A 3 -14.30 7.98 7.77
C ASN A 3 -15.20 8.84 6.86
N MET A 4 -14.63 9.50 5.84
CA MET A 4 -15.37 10.35 4.91
C MET A 4 -16.15 9.52 3.89
N PHE A 5 -15.67 8.32 3.58
CA PHE A 5 -16.22 7.45 2.53
C PHE A 5 -16.78 6.13 3.06
N SER A 6 -16.71 5.87 4.37
CA SER A 6 -17.12 4.59 4.95
C SER A 6 -18.59 4.24 4.72
N SER A 7 -19.47 5.24 4.57
CA SER A 7 -20.90 5.04 4.30
C SER A 7 -21.18 4.46 2.90
N TYR A 8 -20.29 4.64 1.93
CA TYR A 8 -20.45 4.10 0.58
C TYR A 8 -20.27 2.58 0.55
N GLN A 9 -19.56 2.01 1.52
CA GLN A 9 -19.28 0.58 1.61
C GLN A 9 -18.68 0.05 0.30
N TYR A 10 -19.38 -0.88 -0.37
CA TYR A 10 -19.00 -1.47 -1.65
C TYR A 10 -19.64 -0.76 -2.86
N ASN A 11 -20.42 0.30 -2.64
CA ASN A 11 -21.02 1.09 -3.70
C ASN A 11 -20.02 2.07 -4.31
N CYS A 12 -20.26 2.46 -5.56
CA CYS A 12 -19.49 3.51 -6.21
C CYS A 12 -19.56 4.80 -5.40
N ILE A 13 -18.41 5.45 -5.19
CA ILE A 13 -18.35 6.78 -4.60
C ILE A 13 -18.76 7.78 -5.69
N ASP A 14 -20.03 8.20 -5.64
CA ASP A 14 -20.62 9.13 -6.61
C ASP A 14 -20.39 10.59 -6.17
N ILE A 15 -19.15 11.05 -6.33
CA ILE A 15 -18.77 12.45 -6.10
C ILE A 15 -18.16 13.05 -7.37
N ASN A 16 -18.60 14.25 -7.72
CA ASN A 16 -17.92 15.05 -8.74
C ASN A 16 -16.64 15.62 -8.11
N TYR A 17 -15.49 15.23 -8.65
CA TYR A 17 -14.19 15.81 -8.32
C TYR A 17 -13.62 16.52 -9.54
N GLU A 18 -12.93 17.64 -9.30
CA GLU A 18 -12.10 18.24 -10.33
C GLU A 18 -10.90 17.33 -10.57
N VAL A 19 -10.68 16.96 -11.82
CA VAL A 19 -9.51 16.16 -12.20
C VAL A 19 -8.33 17.12 -12.29
N GLU A 20 -7.42 17.03 -11.33
CA GLU A 20 -6.12 17.68 -11.43
C GLU A 20 -5.20 16.85 -12.33
N GLU A 21 -4.42 17.53 -13.17
CA GLU A 21 -3.37 16.87 -13.94
C GLU A 21 -2.25 16.41 -13.00
N LEU A 22 -1.85 15.14 -13.12
CA LEU A 22 -0.70 14.63 -12.41
C LEU A 22 0.57 15.24 -13.03
N ASP A 23 1.50 15.65 -12.17
CA ASP A 23 2.85 15.95 -12.63
C ASP A 23 3.57 14.66 -13.07
N LYS A 24 4.73 14.84 -13.71
CA LYS A 24 5.45 13.72 -14.30
C LYS A 24 5.95 12.73 -13.24
N GLU A 25 6.36 13.23 -12.08
CA GLU A 25 6.85 12.41 -10.98
C GLU A 25 5.73 11.51 -10.43
N ALA A 26 4.54 12.06 -10.21
CA ALA A 26 3.37 11.30 -9.78
C ALA A 26 2.94 10.25 -10.82
N GLU A 27 2.99 10.60 -12.11
CA GLU A 27 2.70 9.66 -13.20
C GLU A 27 3.70 8.49 -13.21
N ASP A 28 4.99 8.77 -13.02
CA ASP A 28 6.04 7.75 -13.04
C ASP A 28 5.92 6.80 -11.85
N VAL A 29 5.59 7.31 -10.66
CA VAL A 29 5.29 6.48 -9.48
C VAL A 29 4.07 5.59 -9.75
N LEU A 30 3.00 6.14 -10.34
CA LEU A 30 1.80 5.35 -10.64
C LEU A 30 2.10 4.24 -11.66
N ASN A 31 2.83 4.56 -12.73
CA ASN A 31 3.25 3.59 -13.74
C ASN A 31 4.12 2.50 -13.14
N TYR A 32 5.05 2.84 -12.25
CA TYR A 32 5.87 1.87 -11.53
C TYR A 32 5.01 0.90 -10.70
N VAL A 33 4.05 1.43 -9.94
CA VAL A 33 3.13 0.60 -9.13
C VAL A 33 2.30 -0.31 -10.03
N ILE A 34 1.74 0.22 -11.12
CA ILE A 34 0.93 -0.56 -12.07
C ILE A 34 1.77 -1.68 -12.68
N ASN A 35 2.95 -1.37 -13.22
CA ASN A 35 3.80 -2.33 -13.91
C ASN A 35 4.26 -3.48 -12.99
N ASN A 36 4.44 -3.21 -11.71
CA ASN A 36 4.90 -4.22 -10.74
C ASN A 36 3.75 -4.99 -10.07
N PHE A 37 2.65 -4.31 -9.73
CA PHE A 37 1.61 -4.88 -8.86
C PHE A 37 0.27 -5.17 -9.55
N ALA A 38 -0.06 -4.53 -10.67
CA ALA A 38 -1.39 -4.69 -11.30
C ALA A 38 -1.65 -6.10 -11.86
N LYS A 39 -0.61 -6.91 -12.02
CA LYS A 39 -0.70 -8.33 -12.41
C LYS A 39 -1.21 -9.25 -11.29
N TYR A 40 -1.22 -8.78 -10.05
CA TYR A 40 -1.66 -9.55 -8.89
C TYR A 40 -3.08 -9.17 -8.50
N ASP A 41 -3.86 -10.17 -8.10
CA ASP A 41 -5.18 -9.92 -7.53
C ASP A 41 -5.09 -9.36 -6.10
N SER A 42 -6.21 -8.83 -5.61
CA SER A 42 -6.29 -8.21 -4.29
C SER A 42 -5.95 -9.18 -3.15
N LYS A 43 -6.25 -10.48 -3.29
CA LYS A 43 -6.01 -11.47 -2.25
C LYS A 43 -4.55 -11.85 -2.17
N TYR A 44 -3.87 -11.90 -3.30
CA TYR A 44 -2.42 -12.07 -3.34
C TYR A 44 -1.71 -10.88 -2.69
N LEU A 45 -2.09 -9.64 -3.04
CA LEU A 45 -1.49 -8.44 -2.46
C LEU A 45 -1.74 -8.33 -0.95
N GLU A 46 -2.95 -8.64 -0.50
CA GLU A 46 -3.29 -8.72 0.93
C GLU A 46 -2.39 -9.73 1.66
N LYS A 47 -2.26 -10.94 1.09
CA LYS A 47 -1.37 -11.97 1.65
C LYS A 47 0.08 -11.50 1.72
N LEU A 48 0.59 -10.87 0.65
CA LEU A 48 1.94 -10.33 0.60
C LEU A 48 2.16 -9.34 1.76
N SER A 49 1.26 -8.38 1.97
CA SER A 49 1.34 -7.46 3.10
C SER A 49 1.25 -8.17 4.45
N HIS A 50 0.44 -9.23 4.56
CA HIS A 50 0.28 -9.99 5.80
C HIS A 50 1.54 -10.78 6.21
N GLU A 51 2.43 -11.06 5.26
CA GLU A 51 3.70 -11.74 5.48
C GLU A 51 4.84 -10.76 5.86
N GLN A 52 4.62 -9.44 5.77
CA GLN A 52 5.64 -8.44 6.09
C GLN A 52 5.78 -8.25 7.61
N GLU A 53 7.02 -8.28 8.09
CA GLU A 53 7.35 -8.07 9.51
C GLU A 53 6.68 -6.84 10.17
N PRO A 54 6.68 -5.63 9.56
CA PRO A 54 5.99 -4.47 10.14
C PRO A 54 4.49 -4.71 10.36
N TRP A 55 3.84 -5.48 9.48
CA TRP A 55 2.44 -5.83 9.60
C TRP A 55 2.20 -6.88 10.69
N ILE A 56 3.03 -7.94 10.71
CA ILE A 56 2.99 -9.02 11.70
C ILE A 56 3.14 -8.44 13.11
N MET A 57 4.14 -7.58 13.32
CA MET A 57 4.42 -6.98 14.62
C MET A 57 3.30 -6.06 15.08
N ALA A 58 2.72 -5.27 14.18
CA ALA A 58 1.61 -4.40 14.51
C ALA A 58 0.30 -5.16 14.80
N ARG A 59 0.16 -6.40 14.33
CA ARG A 59 -1.02 -7.24 14.59
C ARG A 59 -0.75 -8.38 15.57
N SER A 60 0.40 -8.38 16.23
CA SER A 60 0.72 -9.38 17.24
C SER A 60 -0.34 -9.41 18.34
N GLY A 61 -0.89 -10.61 18.58
CA GLY A 61 -1.95 -10.88 19.55
C GLY A 61 -3.38 -10.60 19.08
N LEU A 62 -3.60 -10.25 17.80
CA LEU A 62 -4.93 -10.08 17.21
C LEU A 62 -5.32 -11.30 16.36
N ASP A 63 -6.61 -11.59 16.27
CA ASP A 63 -7.12 -12.60 15.33
C ASP A 63 -6.92 -12.16 13.87
N PRO A 64 -6.87 -13.09 12.89
CA PRO A 64 -6.64 -12.78 11.47
C PRO A 64 -7.59 -11.72 10.92
N ASP A 65 -8.86 -11.78 11.30
CA ASP A 65 -9.93 -10.87 10.84
C ASP A 65 -10.19 -9.70 11.81
N GLU A 66 -9.48 -9.64 12.94
CA GLU A 66 -9.67 -8.60 13.94
C GLU A 66 -9.10 -7.27 13.45
N ARG A 67 -9.87 -6.20 13.64
CA ARG A 67 -9.44 -4.85 13.26
C ARG A 67 -8.31 -4.39 14.19
N SER A 68 -7.22 -3.90 13.60
CA SER A 68 -6.16 -3.23 14.35
C SER A 68 -6.33 -1.71 14.29
N ASP A 69 -5.99 -1.04 15.38
CA ASP A 69 -5.80 0.41 15.50
C ASP A 69 -4.34 0.79 15.83
N LYS A 70 -3.45 -0.21 15.91
CA LYS A 70 -2.02 -0.02 16.20
C LYS A 70 -1.33 0.62 14.99
N THR A 71 -0.68 1.76 15.23
CA THR A 71 0.11 2.47 14.21
C THR A 71 1.41 1.71 13.91
N ILE A 72 1.65 1.40 12.63
CA ILE A 72 2.96 0.92 12.15
C ILE A 72 3.89 2.12 12.02
N SER A 73 5.08 2.06 12.64
CA SER A 73 6.03 3.17 12.56
C SER A 73 6.67 3.24 11.16
N LYS A 74 6.90 4.47 10.67
CA LYS A 74 7.62 4.68 9.41
C LYS A 74 9.03 4.07 9.42
N GLU A 75 9.68 4.11 10.58
CA GLU A 75 10.98 3.48 10.79
C GLU A 75 10.92 1.96 10.59
N SER A 76 9.91 1.28 11.13
CA SER A 76 9.74 -0.17 10.95
C SER A 76 9.49 -0.55 9.49
N ILE A 77 8.68 0.24 8.78
CA ILE A 77 8.43 0.06 7.34
C ILE A 77 9.74 0.26 6.56
N SER A 78 10.46 1.35 6.84
CA SER A 78 11.73 1.66 6.18
C SER A 78 12.76 0.55 6.41
N ASN A 79 12.90 0.08 7.65
CA ASN A 79 13.84 -0.98 7.99
C ASN A 79 13.50 -2.29 7.28
N TYR A 80 12.21 -2.62 7.12
CA TYR A 80 11.79 -3.80 6.38
C TYR A 80 12.27 -3.75 4.93
N PHE A 81 11.98 -2.67 4.20
CA PHE A 81 12.35 -2.54 2.78
C PHE A 81 13.86 -2.29 2.54
N ILE A 82 14.59 -1.77 3.52
CA ILE A 82 16.05 -1.61 3.42
C ILE A 82 16.76 -2.95 3.69
N ASN A 83 16.30 -3.73 4.66
CA ASN A 83 16.97 -4.96 5.09
C ASN A 83 16.55 -6.19 4.26
N GLU A 84 15.29 -6.26 3.83
CA GLU A 84 14.87 -7.25 2.85
C GLU A 84 15.25 -6.73 1.46
N VAL A 85 16.31 -7.31 0.89
CA VAL A 85 16.79 -7.00 -0.45
C VAL A 85 15.72 -7.39 -1.48
N PHE A 86 14.78 -6.49 -1.70
CA PHE A 86 14.08 -6.28 -2.97
C PHE A 86 14.62 -4.97 -3.57
N GLN A 87 15.94 -4.90 -3.70
CA GLN A 87 16.53 -3.93 -4.61
C GLN A 87 16.50 -4.59 -5.99
N PRO A 88 15.58 -4.21 -6.91
CA PRO A 88 15.91 -4.38 -8.31
C PRO A 88 17.30 -3.75 -8.52
N GLU A 89 18.18 -4.39 -9.29
CA GLU A 89 19.46 -3.78 -9.66
C GLU A 89 19.17 -2.34 -10.06
N MET A 90 19.82 -1.38 -9.36
CA MET A 90 19.73 0.03 -9.69
C MET A 90 20.19 0.17 -11.15
N GLU A 91 19.26 0.12 -12.09
CA GLU A 91 19.46 0.81 -13.35
C GLU A 91 19.49 2.28 -12.96
N GLU A 92 20.67 2.87 -13.08
CA GLU A 92 20.99 4.25 -12.70
C GLU A 92 19.88 5.17 -13.20
N TRP A 93 19.15 5.77 -12.26
CA TRP A 93 18.25 6.87 -12.59
C TRP A 93 19.15 8.08 -12.85
N ASP A 94 19.55 8.26 -14.11
CA ASP A 94 20.07 9.53 -14.65
C ASP A 94 19.01 10.64 -14.54
#